data_AF-A0A812GDJ8-F1
#
_entry.id   AF-A0A812GDJ8-F1
#
_cell.length_a   1.000
_cell.length_b   1.000
_cell.length_c   1.000
_cell.angle_alpha   90.00
_cell.angle_beta   90.00
_cell.angle_gamma   90.00
#
_symmetry.space_group_name_H-M   'P 1'
#
loop_
_entity.id
_entity.type
_entity.pdbx_description
1 polymer ?
#
loop_
_entity_poly.entity_id
_entity_poly.type
_entity_poly.pdbx_seq_one_letter_code
_entity_poly.pdbx_strand_id
1 'polypeptide(L)'
;MYQVLLGVCLAACVLPSASDEVALKADDQCGDGQVCALNALQSRSQVLPKSGLQPAPADPPLAADKSWPAQPAPVDPPAADKALPAQPALPAPANTYPVNVSALPWASGSSLNSPSASPLLTFYMYRAVSDEVYPPLNTNMASLGGALWYLHHEVVIQSPRKFDITRILRYKVQMRATTPLLRLGMHFGVRLAYDKGQATGPFVCGRNEIRSKSGAIDGYSPKFCGDGGFRKQYLPDLKPYKDEYEYAAYGYNVGCNKLGEYPFPTDPVYYPNAVWYTMPGACPNNLYYDKDNSCQASNPGGYCPGIEPNGNGTCTWNYEEAGEISLDELVGIKDYNAWRWGHREYDPETDEGVKFTWWNGINSTTANEARVKQAAELFDSKYPDMPTVAELTNPPCDFDFGHFYKQWYRKDGYSGPCGPPNAKCKGGMGWVRHTGLVKHPSWYVPLTTSASDDDIQRLLYQLGKNECRRPCEIGEEPTIVKPKPKPHTRYR
;
A
#
# COMPACT_ATOMS: atom_id res chain seq x y z
N MET A 1 60.41 32.00 30.63
CA MET A 1 59.57 31.61 31.78
C MET A 1 58.11 31.68 31.34
N TYR A 2 57.43 30.53 31.42
CA TYR A 2 55.98 30.31 31.51
C TYR A 2 55.00 30.80 30.42
N GLN A 3 54.37 29.78 29.82
CA GLN A 3 53.09 29.79 29.11
C GLN A 3 51.96 30.38 29.97
N VAL A 4 51.01 31.04 29.31
CA VAL A 4 49.58 30.92 29.65
C VAL A 4 48.79 30.85 28.34
N LEU A 5 48.12 29.70 28.13
CA LEU A 5 47.08 29.49 27.13
C LEU A 5 45.87 30.37 27.44
N LEU A 6 45.31 31.02 26.42
CA LEU A 6 43.91 31.44 26.40
C LEU A 6 43.23 30.77 25.21
N GLY A 7 42.67 29.59 25.48
CA GLY A 7 41.69 28.95 24.62
C GLY A 7 40.38 29.72 24.74
N VAL A 8 39.95 30.32 23.64
CA VAL A 8 38.59 30.86 23.50
C VAL A 8 37.69 29.67 23.11
N CYS A 9 36.91 29.19 24.08
CA CYS A 9 35.76 28.33 23.82
C CYS A 9 34.71 29.11 23.02
N LEU A 10 34.72 28.97 21.70
CA LEU A 10 33.51 29.13 20.91
C LEU A 10 32.64 27.90 21.19
N ALA A 11 31.64 28.07 22.03
CA ALA A 11 30.54 27.12 22.15
C ALA A 11 29.84 27.07 20.79
N ALA A 12 30.21 26.09 19.96
CA ALA A 12 29.38 25.64 18.87
C ALA A 12 28.09 25.11 19.51
N CYS A 13 27.00 25.85 19.38
CA CYS A 13 25.67 25.28 19.46
C CYS A 13 25.56 24.26 18.34
N VAL A 14 25.96 23.02 18.63
CA VAL A 14 25.56 21.85 17.86
C VAL A 14 24.06 21.72 18.05
N LEU A 15 23.31 22.32 17.13
CA LEU A 15 21.94 21.88 16.88
C LEU A 15 22.04 20.40 16.49
N PRO A 16 21.31 19.48 17.14
CA PRO A 16 21.27 18.11 16.69
C PRO A 16 20.70 18.12 15.27
N SER A 17 21.55 17.82 14.29
CA SER A 17 21.13 17.44 12.95
C SER A 17 20.25 16.19 13.11
N ALA A 18 18.94 16.37 12.96
CA ALA A 18 18.03 15.28 12.69
C ALA A 18 18.33 14.81 11.25
N SER A 19 19.41 14.07 11.11
CA SER A 19 19.90 13.50 9.87
C SER A 19 20.64 12.25 10.30
N ASP A 20 19.93 11.12 10.24
CA ASP A 20 20.42 9.74 10.22
C ASP A 20 19.43 8.83 10.95
N GLU A 21 18.28 8.56 10.32
CA GLU A 21 17.61 7.27 10.43
C GLU A 21 16.62 7.09 9.27
N VAL A 22 16.98 6.15 8.37
CA VAL A 22 16.15 5.50 7.34
C VAL A 22 15.70 6.38 6.16
N ALA A 23 16.66 6.83 5.36
CA ALA A 23 16.39 7.06 3.94
C ALA A 23 16.08 5.70 3.29
N LEU A 24 14.80 5.51 2.94
CA LEU A 24 14.21 4.36 2.25
C LEU A 24 15.16 3.85 1.15
N LYS A 25 15.72 2.66 1.36
CA LYS A 25 16.28 1.83 0.29
C LYS A 25 15.08 1.44 -0.58
N ALA A 26 15.17 1.55 -1.92
CA ALA A 26 14.06 1.35 -2.84
C ALA A 26 13.27 0.17 -2.36
N ASP A 27 11.96 0.39 -2.31
CA ASP A 27 10.88 -0.40 -1.75
C ASP A 27 10.93 -1.91 -2.10
N ASP A 28 11.87 -2.35 -2.93
CA ASP A 28 11.96 -3.69 -3.47
C ASP A 28 13.38 -4.24 -3.78
N GLN A 29 14.46 -3.51 -3.46
CA GLN A 29 15.80 -4.08 -3.70
C GLN A 29 16.21 -5.04 -2.59
N CYS A 30 16.46 -6.27 -3.01
CA CYS A 30 17.13 -7.26 -2.20
C CYS A 30 18.62 -6.90 -2.07
N GLY A 31 19.21 -7.18 -0.91
CA GLY A 31 20.63 -6.93 -0.68
C GLY A 31 21.51 -7.80 -1.58
N ASP A 32 22.76 -7.38 -1.80
CA ASP A 32 23.73 -8.13 -2.60
C ASP A 32 23.75 -9.63 -2.22
N GLY A 33 23.47 -10.49 -3.20
CA GLY A 33 23.44 -11.95 -3.04
C GLY A 33 22.06 -12.58 -2.76
N GLN A 34 20.98 -11.79 -2.71
CA GLN A 34 19.62 -12.30 -2.51
C GLN A 34 18.90 -12.59 -3.85
N VAL A 35 18.38 -13.82 -3.99
CA VAL A 35 17.79 -14.34 -5.23
C VAL A 35 16.29 -13.98 -5.31
N CYS A 36 15.98 -12.72 -5.61
CA CYS A 36 14.58 -12.23 -5.60
C CYS A 36 13.89 -12.23 -6.96
N ALA A 37 14.65 -12.11 -8.05
CA ALA A 37 14.11 -12.12 -9.41
C ALA A 37 13.44 -13.47 -9.77
N LEU A 38 13.93 -14.59 -9.23
CA LEU A 38 13.42 -15.92 -9.58
C LEU A 38 12.02 -16.23 -9.03
N ASN A 39 11.55 -15.54 -8.00
CA ASN A 39 10.22 -15.78 -7.40
C ASN A 39 9.11 -14.89 -7.99
N ALA A 40 9.45 -13.92 -8.85
CA ALA A 40 8.49 -13.02 -9.48
C ALA A 40 8.55 -13.00 -11.03
N LEU A 41 9.57 -13.65 -11.63
CA LEU A 41 9.67 -13.85 -13.06
C LEU A 41 8.83 -15.06 -13.49
N GLN A 42 7.59 -14.83 -13.96
CA GLN A 42 6.91 -15.67 -14.98
C GLN A 42 5.52 -15.12 -15.35
N SER A 43 5.47 -13.99 -16.07
CA SER A 43 4.27 -13.59 -16.85
C SER A 43 4.53 -13.47 -18.36
N ARG A 44 5.79 -13.39 -18.81
CA ARG A 44 6.12 -13.17 -20.23
C ARG A 44 5.91 -14.37 -21.16
N SER A 45 5.56 -15.56 -20.67
CA SER A 45 5.49 -16.76 -21.51
C SER A 45 4.10 -17.05 -22.11
N GLN A 46 3.09 -16.20 -21.89
CA GLN A 46 1.72 -16.50 -22.36
C GLN A 46 0.99 -15.35 -23.06
N VAL A 47 1.65 -14.52 -23.86
CA VAL A 47 0.93 -13.76 -24.91
C VAL A 47 1.82 -13.57 -26.15
N LEU A 48 1.76 -14.54 -27.07
CA LEU A 48 2.04 -14.29 -28.48
C LEU A 48 0.89 -14.90 -29.30
N PRO A 49 0.27 -14.16 -30.24
CA PRO A 49 -0.85 -14.67 -31.01
C PRO A 49 -0.39 -15.73 -32.02
N LYS A 50 -1.16 -16.82 -32.12
CA LYS A 50 -1.04 -17.82 -33.19
C LYS A 50 -1.54 -17.22 -34.51
N SER A 51 -0.63 -17.04 -35.46
CA SER A 51 -0.84 -17.29 -36.90
C SER A 51 0.57 -17.37 -37.52
N GLY A 52 0.95 -18.28 -38.40
CA GLY A 52 0.28 -19.28 -39.21
C GLY A 52 1.13 -19.36 -40.48
N LEU A 53 2.10 -20.28 -40.55
CA LEU A 53 2.88 -20.58 -41.76
C LEU A 53 3.42 -22.01 -41.70
N GLN A 54 3.13 -22.80 -42.74
CA GLN A 54 3.54 -24.19 -42.93
C GLN A 54 5.04 -24.32 -43.25
N PRO A 55 5.69 -25.48 -42.97
CA PRO A 55 7.09 -25.70 -43.27
C PRO A 55 7.30 -26.19 -44.72
N ALA A 56 8.37 -25.70 -45.37
CA ALA A 56 8.88 -26.19 -46.66
C ALA A 56 9.90 -27.34 -46.45
N PRO A 57 10.13 -28.22 -47.44
CA PRO A 57 10.85 -29.48 -47.26
C PRO A 57 12.38 -29.33 -47.38
N ALA A 58 13.06 -30.34 -46.85
CA ALA A 58 14.52 -30.49 -46.76
C ALA A 58 15.17 -30.94 -48.07
N ASP A 59 16.44 -30.54 -48.27
CA ASP A 59 17.38 -31.15 -49.22
C ASP A 59 18.71 -31.55 -48.52
N PRO A 60 19.48 -32.53 -49.07
CA PRO A 60 20.45 -33.36 -48.33
C PRO A 60 21.95 -32.98 -48.56
N PRO A 61 22.94 -33.70 -47.98
CA PRO A 61 24.24 -33.13 -47.55
C PRO A 61 25.51 -33.58 -48.33
N LEU A 62 26.67 -33.09 -47.84
CA LEU A 62 28.09 -33.50 -48.03
C LEU A 62 28.87 -32.75 -49.14
N ALA A 63 30.16 -32.40 -49.00
CA ALA A 63 31.27 -33.11 -48.35
C ALA A 63 32.41 -32.19 -47.84
N ALA A 64 33.26 -32.78 -47.00
CA ALA A 64 34.42 -32.22 -46.29
C ALA A 64 35.73 -32.30 -47.08
N ASP A 65 36.74 -31.51 -46.68
CA ASP A 65 38.13 -31.97 -46.69
C ASP A 65 38.96 -31.40 -45.53
N LYS A 66 39.97 -32.18 -45.16
CA LYS A 66 40.71 -32.35 -43.91
C LYS A 66 41.99 -31.52 -43.87
N SER A 67 42.45 -31.20 -42.65
CA SER A 67 43.83 -31.54 -42.24
C SER A 67 44.04 -31.38 -40.73
N TRP A 68 44.67 -32.40 -40.13
CA TRP A 68 45.14 -32.54 -38.75
C TRP A 68 46.57 -33.13 -38.85
N PRO A 69 47.51 -32.94 -37.89
CA PRO A 69 47.48 -33.60 -36.56
C PRO A 69 48.09 -32.71 -35.43
N ALA A 70 48.22 -33.05 -34.14
CA ALA A 70 48.47 -34.32 -33.44
C ALA A 70 48.01 -34.28 -31.95
N GLN A 71 47.79 -35.46 -31.37
CA GLN A 71 47.40 -35.75 -29.97
C GLN A 71 48.63 -35.98 -29.06
N PRO A 72 48.51 -35.96 -27.71
CA PRO A 72 48.26 -37.24 -27.00
C PRO A 72 47.47 -37.20 -25.66
N ALA A 73 46.89 -38.38 -25.38
CA ALA A 73 46.65 -39.07 -24.09
C ALA A 73 45.36 -38.79 -23.29
N PRO A 74 44.82 -39.84 -22.63
CA PRO A 74 43.39 -40.01 -22.36
C PRO A 74 42.97 -39.43 -21.01
N VAL A 75 41.78 -38.81 -20.97
CA VAL A 75 41.14 -38.34 -19.74
C VAL A 75 39.90 -39.19 -19.50
N ASP A 76 39.75 -39.63 -18.26
CA ASP A 76 38.72 -40.53 -17.72
C ASP A 76 37.27 -40.19 -18.14
N PRO A 77 36.35 -41.17 -18.17
CA PRO A 77 34.96 -40.92 -18.52
C PRO A 77 34.33 -39.88 -17.60
N PRO A 78 33.51 -38.94 -18.11
CA PRO A 78 32.81 -38.00 -17.26
C PRO A 78 31.89 -38.77 -16.32
N ALA A 79 32.02 -38.47 -15.03
CA ALA A 79 31.25 -39.04 -13.95
C ALA A 79 29.76 -38.96 -14.25
N ALA A 80 29.04 -40.03 -13.87
CA ALA A 80 27.58 -40.07 -13.86
C ALA A 80 27.01 -38.77 -13.29
N ASP A 81 26.18 -38.10 -14.09
CA ASP A 81 25.44 -36.90 -13.69
C ASP A 81 24.73 -37.20 -12.37
N LYS A 82 25.24 -36.60 -11.29
CA LYS A 82 24.47 -36.49 -10.06
C LYS A 82 23.25 -35.68 -10.43
N ALA A 83 22.09 -36.33 -10.47
CA ALA A 83 20.80 -35.66 -10.53
C ALA A 83 20.83 -34.50 -9.54
N LEU A 84 20.72 -33.27 -10.06
CA LEU A 84 20.53 -32.11 -9.20
C LEU A 84 19.32 -32.42 -8.29
N PRO A 85 19.39 -32.08 -6.99
CA PRO A 85 18.23 -32.19 -6.13
C PRO A 85 17.09 -31.42 -6.81
N ALA A 86 15.93 -32.08 -6.92
CA ALA A 86 14.73 -31.48 -7.49
C ALA A 86 14.55 -30.08 -6.86
N GLN A 87 14.57 -29.05 -7.71
CA GLN A 87 14.30 -27.69 -7.27
C GLN A 87 12.95 -27.68 -6.53
N PRO A 88 12.85 -26.98 -5.39
CA PRO A 88 11.53 -26.73 -4.80
C PRO A 88 10.67 -26.03 -5.87
N ALA A 89 9.44 -26.52 -6.05
CA ALA A 89 8.49 -25.93 -6.98
C ALA A 89 8.37 -24.41 -6.72
N LEU A 90 8.47 -23.62 -7.80
CA LEU A 90 8.36 -22.16 -7.76
C LEU A 90 7.08 -21.74 -7.02
N PRO A 91 7.12 -20.69 -6.16
CA PRO A 91 5.89 -20.10 -5.66
C PRO A 91 5.14 -19.50 -6.84
N ALA A 92 3.95 -20.03 -7.09
CA ALA A 92 3.09 -19.61 -8.18
C ALA A 92 2.73 -18.10 -8.06
N PRO A 93 2.40 -17.43 -9.17
CA PRO A 93 1.90 -16.05 -9.12
C PRO A 93 0.70 -15.98 -8.15
N ALA A 94 0.65 -14.91 -7.36
CA ALA A 94 -0.37 -14.72 -6.33
C ALA A 94 -1.78 -14.97 -6.90
N ASN A 95 -2.58 -15.74 -6.15
CA ASN A 95 -3.95 -16.22 -6.43
C ASN A 95 -4.13 -17.49 -7.28
N THR A 96 -3.12 -18.34 -7.36
CA THR A 96 -3.29 -19.70 -7.89
C THR A 96 -3.78 -20.71 -6.85
N TYR A 97 -3.76 -20.35 -5.57
CA TYR A 97 -4.19 -21.23 -4.47
C TYR A 97 -5.66 -20.99 -4.10
N PRO A 98 -6.41 -22.08 -3.80
CA PRO A 98 -7.78 -21.93 -3.31
C PRO A 98 -7.78 -21.17 -1.98
N VAL A 99 -8.56 -20.09 -1.92
CA VAL A 99 -8.70 -19.26 -0.72
C VAL A 99 -9.29 -20.08 0.42
N ASN A 100 -8.62 -20.09 1.57
CA ASN A 100 -9.16 -20.66 2.80
C ASN A 100 -10.08 -19.62 3.46
N VAL A 101 -11.36 -19.66 3.10
CA VAL A 101 -12.38 -18.70 3.56
C VAL A 101 -12.50 -18.63 5.09
N SER A 102 -12.20 -19.73 5.79
CA SER A 102 -12.26 -19.78 7.27
C SER A 102 -11.09 -19.06 7.94
N ALA A 103 -9.96 -18.93 7.24
CA ALA A 103 -8.73 -18.30 7.72
C ALA A 103 -8.63 -16.82 7.35
N LEU A 104 -9.60 -16.26 6.62
CA LEU A 104 -9.61 -14.85 6.27
C LEU A 104 -9.62 -13.94 7.52
N PRO A 105 -9.03 -12.73 7.44
CA PRO A 105 -8.95 -11.77 8.54
C PRO A 105 -10.31 -11.30 9.08
N TRP A 106 -11.40 -11.53 8.35
CA TRP A 106 -12.75 -11.14 8.71
C TRP A 106 -13.65 -12.35 9.04
N ALA A 107 -14.85 -12.06 9.54
CA ALA A 107 -15.83 -13.09 9.87
C ALA A 107 -16.54 -13.66 8.63
N SER A 108 -17.04 -14.89 8.72
CA SER A 108 -17.77 -15.56 7.63
C SER A 108 -19.06 -14.83 7.19
N GLY A 109 -19.72 -14.12 8.11
CA GLY A 109 -20.89 -13.28 7.81
C GLY A 109 -20.57 -11.86 7.31
N SER A 110 -19.29 -11.52 7.10
CA SER A 110 -18.88 -10.19 6.66
C SER A 110 -19.36 -9.88 5.24
N SER A 111 -19.72 -8.62 4.99
CA SER A 111 -19.97 -8.13 3.61
C SER A 111 -18.74 -8.20 2.71
N LEU A 112 -17.55 -8.42 3.28
CA LEU A 112 -16.33 -8.67 2.52
C LEU A 112 -16.34 -10.02 1.79
N ASN A 113 -17.25 -10.95 2.12
CA ASN A 113 -17.36 -12.23 1.40
C ASN A 113 -18.25 -12.15 0.16
N SER A 114 -18.87 -10.99 -0.10
CA SER A 114 -19.80 -10.80 -1.22
C SER A 114 -19.32 -9.67 -2.13
N PRO A 115 -19.68 -9.70 -3.43
CA PRO A 115 -19.43 -8.59 -4.34
C PRO A 115 -19.97 -7.26 -3.81
N SER A 116 -19.25 -6.19 -4.11
CA SER A 116 -19.62 -4.81 -3.77
C SER A 116 -20.43 -4.16 -4.88
N ALA A 117 -21.32 -3.25 -4.51
CA ALA A 117 -22.08 -2.40 -5.43
C ALA A 117 -21.31 -1.14 -5.86
N SER A 118 -20.07 -0.94 -5.39
CA SER A 118 -19.22 0.19 -5.78
C SER A 118 -19.03 0.22 -7.30
N PRO A 119 -18.94 1.38 -7.95
CA PRO A 119 -18.57 1.43 -9.38
C PRO A 119 -17.18 0.82 -9.61
N LEU A 120 -16.97 0.33 -10.83
CA LEU A 120 -15.63 -0.05 -11.32
C LEU A 120 -14.88 1.22 -11.69
N LEU A 121 -13.72 1.43 -11.10
CA LEU A 121 -12.80 2.49 -11.48
C LEU A 121 -11.75 1.90 -12.42
N THR A 122 -11.42 2.60 -13.50
CA THR A 122 -10.35 2.21 -14.44
C THR A 122 -9.49 3.43 -14.73
N PHE A 123 -8.19 3.33 -14.53
CA PHE A 123 -7.25 4.45 -14.62
C PHE A 123 -5.81 3.96 -14.72
N TYR A 124 -4.88 4.86 -15.02
CA TYR A 124 -3.45 4.52 -15.02
C TYR A 124 -2.79 4.72 -13.66
N MET A 125 -1.93 3.77 -13.28
CA MET A 125 -0.95 3.92 -12.22
C MET A 125 0.46 3.73 -12.79
N TYR A 126 1.45 4.32 -12.11
CA TYR A 126 2.83 4.40 -12.58
C TYR A 126 3.81 3.90 -11.53
N ARG A 127 4.94 3.37 -12.00
CA ARG A 127 6.02 2.87 -11.12
C ARG A 127 7.38 3.17 -11.73
N ALA A 128 8.26 3.80 -10.97
CA ALA A 128 9.65 4.01 -11.37
C ALA A 128 10.44 2.74 -11.01
N VAL A 129 11.14 2.16 -11.98
CA VAL A 129 11.81 0.86 -11.83
C VAL A 129 13.16 0.84 -12.55
N SER A 130 14.02 -0.10 -12.16
CA SER A 130 15.22 -0.47 -12.90
C SER A 130 14.89 -1.48 -14.02
N ASP A 131 15.92 -2.10 -14.59
CA ASP A 131 15.76 -3.18 -15.56
C ASP A 131 15.21 -4.47 -14.93
N GLU A 132 15.30 -4.60 -13.60
CA GLU A 132 14.68 -5.69 -12.84
C GLU A 132 13.21 -5.37 -12.56
N VAL A 133 12.30 -6.04 -13.29
CA VAL A 133 10.85 -5.80 -13.18
C VAL A 133 10.12 -7.06 -12.73
N TYR A 134 9.24 -6.86 -11.76
CA TYR A 134 8.27 -7.84 -11.26
C TYR A 134 6.88 -7.21 -11.21
N PRO A 135 5.84 -8.07 -11.17
CA PRO A 135 4.45 -7.64 -10.98
C PRO A 135 4.28 -6.67 -9.81
N PRO A 136 3.38 -5.68 -9.90
CA PRO A 136 3.12 -4.71 -8.83
C PRO A 136 2.31 -5.33 -7.68
N LEU A 137 2.77 -6.44 -7.13
CA LEU A 137 2.15 -7.16 -6.02
C LEU A 137 2.88 -6.84 -4.73
N ASN A 138 2.15 -6.32 -3.74
CA ASN A 138 2.73 -5.85 -2.48
C ASN A 138 3.77 -4.75 -2.71
N THR A 139 3.40 -3.77 -3.54
CA THR A 139 4.21 -2.60 -3.87
C THR A 139 3.39 -1.35 -3.68
N ASN A 140 4.08 -0.22 -3.60
CA ASN A 140 3.47 1.07 -3.86
C ASN A 140 3.55 1.44 -5.34
N MET A 141 2.54 2.18 -5.79
CA MET A 141 2.46 2.78 -7.12
C MET A 141 2.08 4.26 -6.98
N ALA A 142 2.03 4.99 -8.08
CA ALA A 142 1.75 6.42 -8.04
C ALA A 142 0.86 6.89 -9.19
N SER A 143 0.30 8.09 -9.07
CA SER A 143 -0.07 8.89 -10.24
C SER A 143 1.20 9.31 -10.99
N LEU A 144 1.08 9.79 -12.24
CA LEU A 144 2.26 10.21 -13.00
C LEU A 144 3.02 11.33 -12.27
N GLY A 145 2.28 12.26 -11.65
CA GLY A 145 2.84 13.29 -10.77
C GLY A 145 3.55 12.72 -9.53
N GLY A 146 2.98 11.70 -8.88
CA GLY A 146 3.63 11.04 -7.75
C GLY A 146 4.89 10.25 -8.14
N ALA A 147 4.93 9.65 -9.33
CA ALA A 147 6.11 8.98 -9.85
C ALA A 147 7.24 9.98 -10.15
N LEU A 148 6.91 11.11 -10.78
CA LEU A 148 7.87 12.19 -11.04
C LEU A 148 8.33 12.89 -9.76
N TRP A 149 7.45 13.04 -8.77
CA TRP A 149 7.83 13.54 -7.45
C TRP A 149 8.88 12.63 -6.80
N TYR A 150 8.65 11.31 -6.79
CA TYR A 150 9.60 10.33 -6.25
C TYR A 150 10.94 10.39 -6.99
N LEU A 151 10.91 10.43 -8.32
CA LEU A 151 12.12 10.57 -9.11
C LEU A 151 12.93 11.81 -8.72
N HIS A 152 12.26 12.96 -8.59
CA HIS A 152 12.87 14.24 -8.26
C HIS A 152 13.46 14.29 -6.83
N HIS A 153 12.75 13.74 -5.84
CA HIS A 153 13.14 13.85 -4.43
C HIS A 153 14.12 12.78 -3.98
N GLU A 154 14.13 11.61 -4.64
CA GLU A 154 14.89 10.45 -4.16
C GLU A 154 15.86 9.88 -5.19
N VAL A 155 15.53 9.92 -6.48
CA VAL A 155 16.27 9.13 -7.48
C VAL A 155 17.37 9.94 -8.14
N VAL A 156 17.03 11.13 -8.64
CA VAL A 156 17.93 11.95 -9.47
C VAL A 156 18.78 12.94 -8.67
N ILE A 157 18.62 12.98 -7.33
CA ILE A 157 19.43 13.77 -6.40
C ILE A 157 20.90 13.30 -6.33
N GLN A 158 21.17 12.10 -6.85
CA GLN A 158 22.48 11.46 -6.88
C GLN A 158 22.80 10.88 -8.27
N SER A 159 24.08 10.58 -8.49
CA SER A 159 24.59 9.98 -9.73
C SER A 159 25.54 8.82 -9.41
N PRO A 160 25.34 7.61 -9.99
CA PRO A 160 24.19 7.20 -10.79
C PRO A 160 22.84 7.31 -10.05
N ARG A 161 21.74 7.35 -10.83
CA ARG A 161 20.35 7.34 -10.33
C ARG A 161 20.20 6.28 -9.26
N LYS A 162 19.59 6.65 -8.14
CA LYS A 162 19.36 5.74 -6.99
C LYS A 162 18.65 4.47 -7.48
N PHE A 163 19.11 3.31 -7.00
CA PHE A 163 18.54 1.99 -7.31
C PHE A 163 18.56 1.59 -8.78
N ASP A 164 19.45 2.19 -9.58
CA ASP A 164 19.56 1.94 -11.02
C ASP A 164 18.21 2.10 -11.75
N ILE A 165 17.36 3.01 -11.26
CA ILE A 165 16.06 3.29 -11.88
C ILE A 165 16.31 3.95 -13.25
N THR A 166 15.74 3.34 -14.29
CA THR A 166 15.95 3.71 -15.70
C THR A 166 14.67 4.06 -16.43
N ARG A 167 13.50 3.68 -15.89
CA ARG A 167 12.22 3.80 -16.60
C ARG A 167 11.02 4.00 -15.68
N ILE A 168 9.93 4.47 -16.27
CA ILE A 168 8.60 4.55 -15.67
C ILE A 168 7.70 3.56 -16.40
N LEU A 169 7.16 2.59 -15.68
CA LEU A 169 6.11 1.69 -16.16
C LEU A 169 4.75 2.33 -15.96
N ARG A 170 3.84 2.10 -16.90
CA ARG A 170 2.41 2.45 -16.82
C ARG A 170 1.58 1.18 -16.81
N TYR A 171 0.61 1.14 -15.91
CA TYR A 171 -0.32 0.03 -15.75
C TYR A 171 -1.74 0.55 -15.84
N LYS A 172 -2.59 -0.10 -16.63
CA LYS A 172 -4.03 0.12 -16.62
C LYS A 172 -4.61 -0.70 -15.48
N VAL A 173 -5.03 -0.02 -14.43
CA VAL A 173 -5.57 -0.64 -13.22
C VAL A 173 -7.08 -0.55 -13.27
N GLN A 174 -7.76 -1.66 -12.93
CA GLN A 174 -9.16 -1.61 -12.56
C GLN A 174 -9.30 -1.94 -11.09
N MET A 175 -10.23 -1.28 -10.41
CA MET A 175 -10.54 -1.58 -9.02
C MET A 175 -12.00 -1.35 -8.69
N ARG A 176 -12.47 -2.07 -7.69
CA ARG A 176 -13.80 -1.90 -7.11
C ARG A 176 -13.69 -1.88 -5.61
N ALA A 177 -14.18 -0.81 -5.00
CA ALA A 177 -14.11 -0.64 -3.55
C ALA A 177 -14.97 -1.67 -2.84
N THR A 178 -14.53 -2.11 -1.66
CA THR A 178 -15.29 -3.06 -0.86
C THR A 178 -16.55 -2.42 -0.28
N THR A 179 -17.55 -3.24 0.04
CA THR A 179 -18.79 -2.74 0.64
C THR A 179 -18.55 -1.89 1.91
N PRO A 180 -17.63 -2.26 2.84
CA PRO A 180 -17.30 -1.40 3.98
C PRO A 180 -16.75 -0.02 3.62
N LEU A 181 -15.89 0.08 2.60
CA LEU A 181 -15.37 1.37 2.10
C LEU A 181 -16.47 2.20 1.44
N LEU A 182 -17.27 1.59 0.57
CA LEU A 182 -18.37 2.27 -0.12
C LEU A 182 -19.35 2.89 0.88
N ARG A 183 -19.65 2.20 1.98
CA ARG A 183 -20.53 2.76 3.03
C ARG A 183 -19.96 4.03 3.64
N LEU A 184 -18.63 4.17 3.75
CA LEU A 184 -17.94 5.38 4.19
C LEU A 184 -17.90 6.50 3.13
N GLY A 185 -18.42 6.23 1.92
CA GLY A 185 -18.34 7.17 0.81
C GLY A 185 -16.93 7.27 0.23
N MET A 186 -16.12 6.21 0.37
CA MET A 186 -14.75 6.15 -0.11
C MET A 186 -14.57 4.96 -1.05
N HIS A 187 -13.66 5.09 -2.01
CA HIS A 187 -13.23 4.00 -2.88
C HIS A 187 -11.87 3.43 -2.47
N PHE A 188 -11.07 4.24 -1.80
CA PHE A 188 -9.73 3.89 -1.34
C PHE A 188 -9.67 3.82 0.20
N GLY A 189 -8.85 2.91 0.71
CA GLY A 189 -8.44 2.92 2.11
C GLY A 189 -7.12 3.67 2.30
N VAL A 190 -6.52 3.52 3.47
CA VAL A 190 -5.23 4.14 3.78
C VAL A 190 -4.11 3.59 2.88
N ARG A 191 -3.20 4.45 2.40
CA ARG A 191 -1.93 4.00 1.81
C ARG A 191 -1.09 3.30 2.88
N LEU A 192 -0.82 2.02 2.68
CA LEU A 192 0.23 1.31 3.40
C LEU A 192 1.52 1.34 2.57
N ALA A 193 2.63 1.70 3.20
CA ALA A 193 3.97 1.51 2.66
C ALA A 193 4.28 0.02 2.55
N TYR A 194 4.98 -0.36 1.49
CA TYR A 194 5.48 -1.69 1.28
C TYR A 194 6.99 -1.64 1.14
N ASP A 195 7.67 -2.40 1.98
CA ASP A 195 9.12 -2.55 1.94
C ASP A 195 9.43 -4.03 1.78
N LYS A 196 10.12 -4.40 0.70
CA LYS A 196 10.47 -5.80 0.38
C LYS A 196 9.23 -6.72 0.42
N GLY A 197 8.11 -6.22 -0.09
CA GLY A 197 6.86 -6.96 -0.20
C GLY A 197 6.08 -7.09 1.09
N GLN A 198 6.57 -6.53 2.19
CA GLN A 198 5.88 -6.46 3.46
C GLN A 198 5.25 -5.08 3.63
N ALA A 199 3.96 -5.04 3.96
CA ALA A 199 3.28 -3.86 4.42
C ALA A 199 3.94 -3.43 5.74
N THR A 200 4.50 -2.23 5.77
CA THR A 200 5.19 -1.67 6.93
C THR A 200 4.35 -0.66 7.69
N GLY A 201 3.21 -0.25 7.15
CA GLY A 201 2.21 0.54 7.85
C GLY A 201 1.84 1.81 7.10
N PRO A 202 1.13 2.75 7.74
CA PRO A 202 0.82 2.74 9.17
C PRO A 202 -0.29 1.76 9.54
N PHE A 203 -0.13 1.07 10.67
CA PHE A 203 -1.17 0.20 11.24
C PHE A 203 -1.77 0.85 12.49
N VAL A 204 -3.09 0.89 12.62
CA VAL A 204 -3.66 1.16 13.93
C VAL A 204 -3.33 0.00 14.87
N CYS A 205 -2.93 0.34 16.08
CA CYS A 205 -2.50 -0.63 17.11
C CYS A 205 -3.16 -0.33 18.47
N GLY A 206 -4.23 0.46 18.48
CA GLY A 206 -4.94 0.84 19.70
C GLY A 206 -5.42 2.29 19.68
N ARG A 207 -5.52 2.90 20.87
CA ARG A 207 -6.01 4.28 21.06
C ARG A 207 -5.07 5.09 21.93
N ASN A 208 -4.99 6.38 21.66
CA ASN A 208 -4.44 7.37 22.57
C ASN A 208 -5.59 8.07 23.32
N GLU A 209 -5.40 8.35 24.61
CA GLU A 209 -6.33 9.16 25.39
C GLU A 209 -6.10 10.65 25.10
N ILE A 210 -7.16 11.38 24.79
CA ILE A 210 -7.13 12.84 24.70
C ILE A 210 -7.57 13.37 26.05
N ARG A 211 -6.70 14.11 26.74
CA ARG A 211 -6.96 14.66 28.08
C ARG A 211 -7.14 16.17 28.04
N SER A 212 -8.15 16.65 28.77
CA SER A 212 -8.34 18.07 29.07
C SER A 212 -7.18 18.65 29.87
N LYS A 213 -7.13 19.98 29.95
CA LYS A 213 -6.22 20.70 30.87
C LYS A 213 -6.41 20.32 32.35
N SER A 214 -7.58 19.80 32.74
CA SER A 214 -7.85 19.34 34.11
C SER A 214 -7.47 17.87 34.34
N GLY A 215 -6.96 17.16 33.31
CA GLY A 215 -6.55 15.77 33.37
C GLY A 215 -7.68 14.75 33.11
N ALA A 216 -8.93 15.21 32.93
CA ALA A 216 -10.04 14.34 32.54
C ALA A 216 -9.89 13.87 31.09
N ILE A 217 -10.34 12.64 30.78
CA ILE A 217 -10.35 12.10 29.41
C ILE A 217 -11.52 12.74 28.64
N ASP A 218 -11.17 13.53 27.64
CA ASP A 218 -12.11 14.24 26.75
C ASP A 218 -12.43 13.44 25.48
N GLY A 219 -11.60 12.47 25.12
CA GLY A 219 -11.81 11.65 23.92
C GLY A 219 -10.70 10.64 23.68
N TYR A 220 -10.73 10.04 22.50
CA TYR A 220 -9.70 9.12 22.03
C TYR A 220 -9.27 9.50 20.62
N SER A 221 -8.08 9.06 20.22
CA SER A 221 -7.62 9.07 18.83
C SER A 221 -6.99 7.72 18.49
N PRO A 222 -6.93 7.33 17.19
CA PRO A 222 -6.18 6.15 16.79
C PRO A 222 -4.70 6.28 17.21
N LYS A 223 -4.15 5.20 17.73
CA LYS A 223 -2.71 5.03 17.93
C LYS A 223 -2.17 4.23 16.76
N PHE A 224 -1.16 4.78 16.08
CA PHE A 224 -0.49 4.10 14.97
C PHE A 224 0.84 3.50 15.42
N CYS A 225 1.15 2.32 14.89
CA CYS A 225 2.40 1.62 15.06
C CYS A 225 2.87 1.07 13.71
N GLY A 226 4.17 0.87 13.55
CA GLY A 226 4.71 0.20 12.36
C GLY A 226 5.98 0.83 11.82
N ASP A 227 7.07 0.83 12.59
CA ASP A 227 8.41 1.08 12.04
C ASP A 227 8.98 -0.23 11.43
N GLY A 228 8.13 -0.99 10.73
CA GLY A 228 8.30 -2.38 10.31
C GLY A 228 6.97 -3.16 10.37
N GLY A 229 6.88 -4.28 9.66
CA GLY A 229 5.61 -4.97 9.39
C GLY A 229 4.71 -5.30 10.59
N PHE A 230 3.44 -5.58 10.30
CA PHE A 230 2.41 -5.83 11.32
C PHE A 230 2.83 -6.89 12.35
N ARG A 231 2.59 -6.61 13.63
CA ARG A 231 2.99 -7.49 14.74
C ARG A 231 1.77 -7.99 15.48
N LYS A 232 1.68 -9.32 15.68
CA LYS A 232 0.60 -9.98 16.43
C LYS A 232 0.39 -9.44 17.85
N GLN A 233 1.40 -8.81 18.44
CA GLN A 233 1.28 -8.16 19.75
C GLN A 233 0.25 -7.02 19.78
N TYR A 234 -0.14 -6.46 18.63
CA TYR A 234 -1.16 -5.42 18.54
C TYR A 234 -2.59 -5.98 18.65
N LEU A 235 -2.80 -7.26 18.32
CA LEU A 235 -4.13 -7.90 18.27
C LEU A 235 -4.98 -7.74 19.53
N PRO A 236 -4.44 -7.81 20.77
CA PRO A 236 -5.25 -7.59 21.97
C PRO A 236 -5.95 -6.23 21.99
N ASP A 237 -5.30 -5.18 21.47
CA ASP A 237 -5.83 -3.81 21.39
C ASP A 237 -6.73 -3.59 20.17
N LEU A 238 -6.77 -4.56 19.25
CA LEU A 238 -7.56 -4.54 18.02
C LEU A 238 -8.80 -5.42 18.08
N LYS A 239 -9.23 -5.91 19.24
CA LYS A 239 -10.48 -6.68 19.32
C LYS A 239 -11.67 -5.87 18.76
N PRO A 240 -12.56 -6.47 17.94
CA PRO A 240 -12.68 -7.91 17.63
C PRO A 240 -11.96 -8.36 16.35
N TYR A 241 -11.04 -7.57 15.78
CA TYR A 241 -10.34 -7.92 14.54
C TYR A 241 -9.41 -9.13 14.74
N LYS A 242 -9.38 -10.02 13.73
CA LYS A 242 -8.50 -11.21 13.75
C LYS A 242 -7.08 -10.91 13.27
N ASP A 243 -6.92 -9.82 12.51
CA ASP A 243 -5.63 -9.35 11.98
C ASP A 243 -5.56 -7.81 12.04
N GLU A 244 -4.62 -7.19 11.33
CA GLU A 244 -4.57 -5.73 11.16
C GLU A 244 -5.93 -5.16 10.77
N TYR A 245 -6.31 -4.08 11.44
CA TYR A 245 -7.61 -3.44 11.29
C TYR A 245 -7.90 -3.06 9.84
N GLU A 246 -6.90 -2.52 9.14
CA GLU A 246 -7.02 -2.00 7.78
C GLU A 246 -7.59 -3.07 6.83
N TYR A 247 -7.01 -4.28 6.82
CA TYR A 247 -7.51 -5.37 5.98
C TYR A 247 -8.63 -6.18 6.64
N ALA A 248 -8.64 -6.34 7.96
CA ALA A 248 -9.71 -7.06 8.66
C ALA A 248 -11.06 -6.33 8.57
N ALA A 249 -11.07 -5.00 8.56
CA ALA A 249 -12.30 -4.21 8.49
C ALA A 249 -12.72 -3.88 7.04
N TYR A 250 -11.75 -3.68 6.13
CA TYR A 250 -12.03 -3.17 4.79
C TYR A 250 -11.67 -4.13 3.65
N GLY A 251 -11.16 -5.32 3.97
CA GLY A 251 -10.63 -6.27 2.99
C GLY A 251 -9.29 -5.80 2.44
N TYR A 252 -8.70 -6.55 1.51
CA TYR A 252 -7.46 -6.16 0.86
C TYR A 252 -7.72 -5.08 -0.20
N ASN A 253 -8.12 -3.88 0.23
CA ASN A 253 -8.44 -2.78 -0.67
C ASN A 253 -7.19 -2.06 -1.18
N VAL A 254 -7.31 -1.42 -2.35
CA VAL A 254 -6.33 -0.44 -2.81
C VAL A 254 -6.33 0.73 -1.83
N GLY A 255 -5.14 1.10 -1.35
CA GLY A 255 -4.94 2.27 -0.49
C GLY A 255 -4.52 3.49 -1.30
N CYS A 256 -4.76 4.69 -0.80
CA CYS A 256 -4.18 5.91 -1.39
C CYS A 256 -3.80 6.96 -0.35
N ASN A 257 -2.91 7.85 -0.75
CA ASN A 257 -2.73 9.16 -0.11
C ASN A 257 -2.38 10.22 -1.14
N LYS A 258 -2.93 11.42 -0.96
CA LYS A 258 -2.43 12.59 -1.66
C LYS A 258 -1.09 12.97 -1.03
N LEU A 259 -0.08 13.22 -1.86
CA LEU A 259 1.22 13.64 -1.36
C LEU A 259 1.07 15.04 -0.74
N GLY A 260 1.61 15.21 0.46
CA GLY A 260 1.37 16.37 1.33
C GLY A 260 0.23 16.17 2.34
N GLU A 261 -0.44 15.01 2.30
CA GLU A 261 -1.42 14.58 3.28
C GLU A 261 -1.02 13.24 3.92
N TYR A 262 -1.67 12.88 5.02
CA TYR A 262 -1.45 11.61 5.73
C TYR A 262 -1.54 10.40 4.78
N PRO A 263 -0.68 9.37 4.92
CA PRO A 263 0.26 9.17 6.02
C PRO A 263 1.66 9.76 5.85
N PHE A 264 2.22 9.74 4.65
CA PHE A 264 3.51 10.36 4.34
C PHE A 264 3.60 10.56 2.81
N PRO A 265 4.25 11.62 2.30
CA PRO A 265 4.75 12.79 3.03
C PRO A 265 3.62 13.71 3.47
N THR A 266 3.82 14.42 4.59
CA THR A 266 2.88 15.45 5.09
C THR A 266 3.38 16.87 4.87
N ASP A 267 4.55 17.03 4.25
CA ASP A 267 5.13 18.32 3.88
C ASP A 267 4.54 18.84 2.56
N PRO A 268 4.62 20.15 2.29
CA PRO A 268 4.12 20.73 1.05
C PRO A 268 4.69 20.03 -0.20
N VAL A 269 3.80 19.64 -1.12
CA VAL A 269 4.17 18.99 -2.38
C VAL A 269 3.76 19.86 -3.57
N TYR A 270 4.71 20.11 -4.46
CA TYR A 270 4.57 20.99 -5.62
C TYR A 270 4.29 20.25 -6.92
N TYR A 271 3.90 18.97 -6.83
CA TYR A 271 3.36 18.18 -7.93
C TYR A 271 1.83 18.07 -7.72
N PRO A 272 1.02 18.92 -8.37
CA PRO A 272 -0.42 18.94 -8.12
C PRO A 272 -1.07 17.60 -8.40
N ASN A 273 -1.99 17.18 -7.52
CA ASN A 273 -2.69 15.90 -7.62
C ASN A 273 -1.74 14.68 -7.64
N ALA A 274 -0.53 14.81 -7.10
CA ALA A 274 0.34 13.68 -6.86
C ALA A 274 -0.30 12.77 -5.80
N VAL A 275 -0.41 11.49 -6.14
CA VAL A 275 -1.01 10.47 -5.29
C VAL A 275 -0.11 9.25 -5.28
N TRP A 276 0.01 8.61 -4.12
CA TRP A 276 0.56 7.29 -3.98
C TRP A 276 -0.53 6.27 -3.67
N TYR A 277 -0.36 5.06 -4.17
CA TYR A 277 -1.28 3.95 -4.04
C TYR A 277 -0.62 2.74 -3.39
N THR A 278 -1.45 1.87 -2.85
CA THR A 278 -1.06 0.59 -2.27
C THR A 278 -1.70 -0.55 -3.01
N MET A 279 -0.90 -1.52 -3.45
CA MET A 279 -1.35 -2.66 -4.25
C MET A 279 -1.19 -3.97 -3.45
N PRO A 280 -2.18 -4.35 -2.61
CA PRO A 280 -2.06 -5.55 -1.79
C PRO A 280 -2.15 -6.83 -2.63
N GLY A 281 -1.03 -7.56 -2.69
CA GLY A 281 -0.97 -8.92 -3.19
C GLY A 281 -1.10 -9.94 -2.06
N ALA A 282 -0.84 -11.21 -2.36
CA ALA A 282 -0.89 -12.25 -1.35
C ALA A 282 0.19 -12.04 -0.27
N CYS A 283 -0.13 -12.44 0.96
CA CYS A 283 0.71 -12.31 2.15
C CYS A 283 1.26 -10.88 2.34
N PRO A 284 0.39 -9.87 2.45
CA PRO A 284 0.84 -8.50 2.45
C PRO A 284 1.73 -8.17 3.64
N ASN A 285 1.58 -8.82 4.79
CA ASN A 285 2.41 -8.57 5.98
C ASN A 285 3.72 -9.36 6.03
N ASN A 286 4.06 -10.12 4.99
CA ASN A 286 5.27 -10.94 4.96
C ASN A 286 6.28 -10.36 3.97
N LEU A 287 7.56 -10.55 4.27
CA LEU A 287 8.64 -10.23 3.33
C LEU A 287 8.54 -11.14 2.11
N TYR A 288 9.06 -10.72 0.96
CA TYR A 288 8.98 -11.47 -0.30
C TYR A 288 9.40 -12.94 -0.18
N TYR A 289 10.43 -13.22 0.64
CA TYR A 289 10.97 -14.56 0.83
C TYR A 289 10.22 -15.40 1.88
N ASP A 290 9.25 -14.82 2.60
CA ASP A 290 8.49 -15.47 3.66
C ASP A 290 7.04 -15.80 3.23
N LYS A 291 6.75 -15.80 1.92
CA LYS A 291 5.39 -16.02 1.36
C LYS A 291 5.19 -17.46 0.93
N ASP A 292 4.81 -18.31 1.88
CA ASP A 292 4.48 -19.71 1.61
C ASP A 292 3.02 -19.92 1.15
N ASN A 293 2.71 -21.13 0.69
CA ASN A 293 1.39 -21.49 0.18
C ASN A 293 0.30 -21.42 1.25
N SER A 294 0.63 -21.69 2.51
CA SER A 294 -0.32 -21.61 3.62
C SER A 294 -0.74 -20.16 3.84
N CYS A 295 0.22 -19.25 3.85
CA CYS A 295 -0.01 -17.83 3.96
C CYS A 295 -0.82 -17.31 2.79
N GLN A 296 -0.51 -17.70 1.55
CA GLN A 296 -1.27 -17.23 0.38
C GLN A 296 -2.74 -17.69 0.41
N ALA A 297 -3.01 -18.88 0.95
CA ALA A 297 -4.38 -19.36 1.11
C ALA A 297 -5.16 -18.60 2.20
N SER A 298 -4.50 -18.20 3.30
CA SER A 298 -5.12 -17.46 4.41
C SER A 298 -5.18 -15.94 4.16
N ASN A 299 -4.21 -15.41 3.43
CA ASN A 299 -4.05 -14.00 3.11
C ASN A 299 -3.82 -13.83 1.59
N PRO A 300 -4.86 -14.02 0.76
CA PRO A 300 -4.73 -13.98 -0.70
C PRO A 300 -4.43 -12.58 -1.27
N GLY A 301 -4.65 -11.53 -0.49
CA GLY A 301 -4.57 -10.16 -1.00
C GLY A 301 -5.80 -9.76 -1.80
N GLY A 302 -5.72 -8.61 -2.47
CA GLY A 302 -6.83 -8.02 -3.21
C GLY A 302 -6.72 -8.17 -4.72
N TYR A 303 -5.56 -8.62 -5.20
CA TYR A 303 -5.33 -8.82 -6.62
C TYR A 303 -6.28 -9.91 -7.14
N CYS A 304 -6.83 -9.76 -8.34
CA CYS A 304 -7.52 -10.85 -9.01
C CYS A 304 -7.15 -10.92 -10.50
N PRO A 305 -6.25 -11.85 -10.88
CA PRO A 305 -5.65 -11.87 -12.21
C PRO A 305 -6.69 -12.24 -13.28
N GLY A 306 -6.72 -11.45 -14.35
CA GLY A 306 -7.52 -11.75 -15.55
C GLY A 306 -9.05 -11.68 -15.36
N ILE A 307 -9.53 -11.21 -14.21
CA ILE A 307 -10.96 -11.04 -13.93
C ILE A 307 -11.25 -9.61 -13.49
N GLU A 308 -12.45 -9.13 -13.81
CA GLU A 308 -12.92 -7.82 -13.35
C GLU A 308 -13.09 -7.85 -11.81
N PRO A 309 -12.56 -6.87 -11.07
CA PRO A 309 -12.73 -6.78 -9.63
C PRO A 309 -14.19 -6.69 -9.23
N ASN A 310 -14.64 -7.65 -8.42
CA ASN A 310 -16.00 -7.68 -7.90
C ASN A 310 -16.16 -6.90 -6.58
N GLY A 311 -15.06 -6.42 -5.99
CA GLY A 311 -15.06 -5.64 -4.76
C GLY A 311 -15.39 -6.45 -3.50
N ASN A 312 -15.31 -7.77 -3.54
CA ASN A 312 -15.21 -8.55 -2.31
C ASN A 312 -13.81 -8.34 -1.70
N GLY A 313 -13.61 -8.77 -0.46
CA GLY A 313 -12.38 -8.52 0.29
C GLY A 313 -11.11 -9.14 -0.30
N THR A 314 -11.23 -10.08 -1.27
CA THR A 314 -10.10 -10.78 -1.89
C THR A 314 -9.95 -10.51 -3.40
N CYS A 315 -10.82 -9.69 -3.99
CA CYS A 315 -10.78 -9.33 -5.41
C CYS A 315 -11.26 -7.88 -5.56
N THR A 316 -10.35 -6.97 -5.24
CA THR A 316 -10.57 -5.52 -5.20
C THR A 316 -9.87 -4.81 -6.35
N TRP A 317 -8.84 -5.41 -6.96
CA TRP A 317 -8.09 -4.80 -8.04
C TRP A 317 -7.48 -5.82 -9.02
N ASN A 318 -7.27 -5.38 -10.25
CA ASN A 318 -6.49 -6.08 -11.27
C ASN A 318 -5.60 -5.06 -12.01
N TYR A 319 -4.78 -5.52 -12.94
CA TYR A 319 -4.05 -4.64 -13.83
C TYR A 319 -3.75 -5.29 -15.18
N GLU A 320 -3.50 -4.45 -16.18
CA GLU A 320 -2.89 -4.77 -17.46
C GLU A 320 -1.64 -3.90 -17.63
N GLU A 321 -0.55 -4.46 -18.18
CA GLU A 321 0.61 -3.66 -18.57
C GLU A 321 0.21 -2.69 -19.70
N ALA A 322 0.52 -1.41 -19.56
CA ALA A 322 0.07 -0.35 -20.46
C ALA A 322 1.23 0.50 -21.00
N GLY A 323 2.39 -0.12 -21.16
CA GLY A 323 3.58 0.49 -21.74
C GLY A 323 4.55 1.10 -20.72
N GLU A 324 5.69 1.55 -21.23
CA GLU A 324 6.78 2.14 -20.46
C GLU A 324 7.47 3.27 -21.23
N ILE A 325 8.08 4.19 -20.47
CA ILE A 325 9.03 5.18 -20.98
C ILE A 325 10.35 5.09 -20.21
N SER A 326 11.47 5.27 -20.89
CA SER A 326 12.78 5.45 -20.25
C SER A 326 12.91 6.88 -19.73
N LEU A 327 13.69 7.06 -18.67
CA LEU A 327 14.01 8.40 -18.17
C LEU A 327 14.89 9.16 -19.17
N ASP A 328 15.82 8.45 -19.82
CA ASP A 328 16.73 9.02 -20.81
C ASP A 328 15.97 9.61 -22.01
N GLU A 329 14.98 8.90 -22.55
CA GLU A 329 14.15 9.42 -23.64
C GLU A 329 13.26 10.59 -23.17
N LEU A 330 12.73 10.53 -21.94
CA LEU A 330 11.91 11.59 -21.36
C LEU A 330 12.68 12.90 -21.21
N VAL A 331 13.92 12.82 -20.74
CA VAL A 331 14.71 14.00 -20.40
C VAL A 331 15.75 14.38 -21.46
N GLY A 332 15.81 13.62 -22.56
CA GLY A 332 16.67 13.90 -23.72
C GLY A 332 18.14 13.50 -23.57
N ILE A 333 18.46 12.54 -22.71
CA ILE A 333 19.81 11.99 -22.56
C ILE A 333 20.01 10.83 -23.54
N LYS A 334 21.10 10.87 -24.33
CA LYS A 334 21.38 9.82 -25.34
C LYS A 334 22.23 8.66 -24.83
N ASP A 335 23.20 8.97 -23.97
CA ASP A 335 24.12 8.01 -23.37
C ASP A 335 24.38 8.44 -21.92
N TYR A 336 23.59 7.91 -20.99
CA TYR A 336 23.67 8.28 -19.57
C TYR A 336 25.04 7.97 -18.96
N ASN A 337 25.68 6.88 -19.38
CA ASN A 337 26.96 6.43 -18.82
C ASN A 337 28.10 7.37 -19.17
N ALA A 338 28.13 7.88 -20.41
CA ALA A 338 29.08 8.92 -20.80
C ALA A 338 28.68 10.29 -20.22
N TRP A 339 27.39 10.61 -20.26
CA TRP A 339 26.86 11.92 -19.88
C TRP A 339 27.13 12.27 -18.41
N ARG A 340 26.98 11.29 -17.49
CA ARG A 340 27.12 11.50 -16.03
C ARG A 340 28.53 11.91 -15.57
N TRP A 341 29.56 11.78 -16.41
CA TRP A 341 30.94 12.16 -16.07
C TRP A 341 31.22 13.68 -16.14
N GLY A 342 30.23 14.50 -16.50
CA GLY A 342 30.37 15.96 -16.52
C GLY A 342 29.08 16.74 -16.32
N HIS A 343 28.01 16.02 -15.92
CA HIS A 343 26.67 16.54 -15.73
C HIS A 343 26.06 15.98 -14.45
N ARG A 344 25.03 16.64 -13.95
CA ARG A 344 24.22 16.18 -12.82
C ARG A 344 22.76 16.46 -13.15
N GLU A 345 21.88 15.47 -12.96
CA GLU A 345 20.45 15.66 -13.24
C GLU A 345 19.82 16.67 -12.30
N TYR A 346 20.11 16.58 -11.01
CA TYR A 346 19.58 17.49 -10.01
C TYR A 346 20.49 17.55 -8.77
N ASP A 347 20.59 18.73 -8.18
CA ASP A 347 21.24 19.00 -6.90
C ASP A 347 20.25 19.66 -5.95
N PRO A 348 19.86 18.99 -4.85
CA PRO A 348 18.92 19.56 -3.87
C PRO A 348 19.41 20.85 -3.21
N GLU A 349 20.73 21.08 -3.14
CA GLU A 349 21.27 22.28 -2.49
C GLU A 349 21.10 23.53 -3.34
N THR A 350 21.22 23.39 -4.66
CA THR A 350 21.09 24.51 -5.61
C THR A 350 19.74 24.57 -6.29
N ASP A 351 18.90 23.53 -6.12
CA ASP A 351 17.63 23.34 -6.84
C ASP A 351 17.79 23.32 -8.38
N GLU A 352 18.96 22.85 -8.84
CA GLU A 352 19.37 22.88 -10.24
C GLU A 352 20.23 21.66 -10.61
N GLY A 353 20.21 21.26 -11.88
CA GLY A 353 21.18 20.33 -12.44
C GLY A 353 22.48 21.01 -12.88
N VAL A 354 23.53 20.22 -13.08
CA VAL A 354 24.83 20.70 -13.61
C VAL A 354 24.86 20.45 -15.11
N LYS A 355 24.93 21.54 -15.90
CA LYS A 355 24.82 21.52 -17.38
C LYS A 355 23.54 20.83 -17.88
N PHE A 356 22.50 20.85 -17.05
CA PHE A 356 21.23 20.20 -17.29
C PHE A 356 20.15 20.90 -16.50
N THR A 357 18.98 21.15 -17.10
CA THR A 357 17.96 22.03 -16.49
C THR A 357 16.59 21.38 -16.35
N TRP A 358 16.41 20.14 -16.82
CA TRP A 358 15.10 19.52 -16.90
C TRP A 358 14.44 19.36 -15.52
N TRP A 359 15.23 19.07 -14.47
CA TRP A 359 14.74 18.93 -13.08
C TRP A 359 14.73 20.23 -12.27
N ASN A 360 15.24 21.37 -12.76
CA ASN A 360 15.35 22.60 -11.94
C ASN A 360 14.01 23.10 -11.37
N GLY A 361 14.00 23.52 -10.10
CA GLY A 361 12.79 24.07 -9.48
C GLY A 361 11.85 22.98 -8.96
N ILE A 362 12.26 22.28 -7.91
CA ILE A 362 11.46 21.25 -7.23
C ILE A 362 10.20 21.81 -6.57
N ASN A 363 10.28 23.05 -6.10
CA ASN A 363 9.18 23.77 -5.47
C ASN A 363 8.39 24.66 -6.45
N SER A 364 8.61 24.50 -7.76
CA SER A 364 7.86 25.22 -8.80
C SER A 364 6.72 24.37 -9.33
N THR A 365 5.50 24.69 -8.91
CA THR A 365 4.28 24.03 -9.39
C THR A 365 4.21 24.03 -10.93
N THR A 366 4.49 25.17 -11.56
CA THR A 366 4.47 25.30 -13.02
C THR A 366 5.52 24.41 -13.70
N ALA A 367 6.73 24.31 -13.14
CA ALA A 367 7.76 23.43 -13.70
C ALA A 367 7.36 21.97 -13.56
N ASN A 368 6.82 21.57 -12.40
CA ASN A 368 6.39 20.20 -12.14
C ASN A 368 5.20 19.79 -13.00
N GLU A 369 4.21 20.67 -13.18
CA GLU A 369 3.11 20.43 -14.13
C GLU A 369 3.61 20.25 -15.57
N ALA A 370 4.59 21.06 -15.99
CA ALA A 370 5.22 20.91 -17.30
C ALA A 370 5.97 19.59 -17.46
N ARG A 371 6.60 19.06 -16.40
CA ARG A 371 7.22 17.72 -16.40
C ARG A 371 6.19 16.61 -16.54
N VAL A 372 5.10 16.69 -15.77
CA VAL A 372 3.99 15.73 -15.85
C VAL A 372 3.39 15.73 -17.25
N LYS A 373 3.19 16.92 -17.84
CA LYS A 373 2.69 17.07 -19.21
C LYS A 373 3.61 16.42 -20.24
N GLN A 374 4.92 16.69 -20.18
CA GLN A 374 5.90 16.08 -21.09
C GLN A 374 5.92 14.55 -20.99
N ALA A 375 5.87 14.01 -19.76
CA ALA A 375 5.80 12.57 -19.57
C ALA A 375 4.50 11.96 -20.10
N ALA A 376 3.36 12.64 -19.90
CA ALA A 376 2.08 12.20 -20.44
C ALA A 376 2.08 12.20 -21.97
N GLU A 377 2.56 13.27 -22.60
CA GLU A 377 2.67 13.40 -24.05
C GLU A 377 3.58 12.32 -24.66
N LEU A 378 4.68 11.98 -23.99
CA LEU A 378 5.57 10.91 -24.42
C LEU A 378 4.88 9.54 -24.36
N PHE A 379 4.15 9.25 -23.28
CA PHE A 379 3.35 8.03 -23.20
C PHE A 379 2.29 7.95 -24.30
N ASP A 380 1.54 9.04 -24.51
CA ASP A 380 0.46 9.09 -25.50
C ASP A 380 1.01 8.98 -26.93
N SER A 381 2.16 9.61 -27.22
CA SER A 381 2.83 9.49 -28.51
C SER A 381 3.41 8.09 -28.76
N LYS A 382 3.91 7.42 -27.73
CA LYS A 382 4.56 6.10 -27.85
C LYS A 382 3.55 4.96 -27.92
N TYR A 383 2.36 5.15 -27.34
CA TYR A 383 1.30 4.15 -27.29
C TYR A 383 -0.04 4.73 -27.80
N PRO A 384 -0.14 5.09 -29.10
CA PRO A 384 -1.30 5.81 -29.64
C PRO A 384 -2.60 4.98 -29.69
N ASP A 385 -2.50 3.65 -29.58
CA ASP A 385 -3.66 2.74 -29.60
C ASP A 385 -4.30 2.56 -28.21
N MET A 386 -3.70 3.11 -27.15
CA MET A 386 -4.22 3.07 -25.79
C MET A 386 -4.96 4.39 -25.45
N PRO A 387 -5.94 4.38 -24.54
CA PRO A 387 -6.50 5.61 -24.01
C PRO A 387 -5.39 6.53 -23.50
N THR A 388 -5.51 7.82 -23.78
CA THR A 388 -4.54 8.82 -23.36
C THR A 388 -4.49 8.95 -21.84
N VAL A 389 -3.39 9.50 -21.32
CA VAL A 389 -3.27 9.83 -19.90
C VAL A 389 -4.39 10.80 -19.46
N ALA A 390 -4.84 11.69 -20.35
CA ALA A 390 -5.93 12.60 -20.08
C ALA A 390 -7.30 11.90 -20.03
N GLU A 391 -7.58 10.94 -20.92
CA GLU A 391 -8.85 10.19 -20.97
C GLU A 391 -9.02 9.26 -19.77
N LEU A 392 -7.96 8.58 -19.35
CA LEU A 392 -7.93 7.78 -18.11
C LEU A 392 -7.27 8.58 -16.98
N THR A 393 -7.86 9.75 -16.70
CA THR A 393 -7.35 10.74 -15.74
C THR A 393 -7.00 10.12 -14.38
N ASN A 394 -6.02 10.72 -13.69
CA ASN A 394 -5.61 10.36 -12.33
C ASN A 394 -6.82 10.04 -11.44
N PRO A 395 -6.88 8.86 -10.82
CA PRO A 395 -8.05 8.51 -10.02
C PRO A 395 -8.13 9.42 -8.80
N PRO A 396 -9.33 9.68 -8.30
CA PRO A 396 -9.51 10.41 -7.06
C PRO A 396 -8.88 9.61 -5.92
N CYS A 397 -8.01 10.23 -5.13
CA CYS A 397 -7.77 9.73 -3.77
C CYS A 397 -8.83 10.33 -2.86
N ASP A 398 -9.89 9.57 -2.61
CA ASP A 398 -11.01 9.96 -1.74
C ASP A 398 -10.89 9.39 -0.32
N PHE A 399 -9.72 8.85 0.02
CA PHE A 399 -9.40 8.46 1.38
C PHE A 399 -9.59 9.64 2.34
N ASP A 400 -10.45 9.44 3.34
CA ASP A 400 -10.67 10.37 4.44
C ASP A 400 -10.27 9.70 5.75
N PHE A 401 -9.22 10.24 6.37
CA PHE A 401 -8.65 9.71 7.60
C PHE A 401 -9.66 9.67 8.76
N GLY A 402 -10.49 10.70 8.92
CA GLY A 402 -11.47 10.79 10.00
C GLY A 402 -12.59 9.77 9.87
N HIS A 403 -13.04 9.50 8.65
CA HIS A 403 -14.05 8.48 8.35
C HIS A 403 -13.48 7.07 8.43
N PHE A 404 -12.29 6.83 7.87
CA PHE A 404 -11.64 5.52 7.89
C PHE A 404 -11.32 5.05 9.32
N TYR A 405 -10.86 5.96 10.19
CA TYR A 405 -10.54 5.64 11.59
C TYR A 405 -11.62 6.06 12.59
N LYS A 406 -12.84 6.38 12.13
CA LYS A 406 -13.94 6.96 12.94
C LYS A 406 -14.22 6.22 14.25
N GLN A 407 -14.12 4.89 14.25
CA GLN A 407 -14.39 4.06 15.44
C GLN A 407 -13.32 4.18 16.54
N TRP A 408 -12.12 4.64 16.18
CA TRP A 408 -10.99 4.83 17.10
C TRP A 408 -11.07 6.17 17.85
N TYR A 409 -11.83 7.13 17.33
CA TYR A 409 -12.09 8.43 17.97
C TYR A 409 -13.18 8.40 19.05
N ARG A 410 -14.06 7.42 18.98
CA ARG A 410 -15.21 7.30 19.90
C ARG A 410 -14.80 6.59 21.19
N LYS A 411 -15.69 6.51 22.18
CA LYS A 411 -15.49 5.53 23.26
C LYS A 411 -15.37 4.15 22.65
N ASP A 412 -14.47 3.31 23.16
CA ASP A 412 -14.32 1.95 22.65
C ASP A 412 -15.64 1.19 22.81
N GLY A 413 -16.22 0.76 21.69
CA GLY A 413 -17.50 0.06 21.67
C GLY A 413 -17.43 -1.35 22.24
N TYR A 414 -16.25 -1.87 22.53
CA TYR A 414 -15.99 -3.25 22.98
C TYR A 414 -15.42 -3.32 24.39
N SER A 415 -15.02 -2.19 24.99
CA SER A 415 -14.63 -2.11 26.40
C SER A 415 -15.58 -1.23 27.21
N GLY A 416 -15.45 -1.28 28.54
CA GLY A 416 -16.37 -0.63 29.46
C GLY A 416 -17.64 -1.45 29.75
N PRO A 417 -18.56 -0.90 30.56
CA PRO A 417 -19.68 -1.65 31.12
C PRO A 417 -20.66 -2.11 30.03
N CYS A 418 -20.92 -3.41 29.99
CA CYS A 418 -21.85 -4.03 29.05
C CYS A 418 -23.20 -4.34 29.72
N GLY A 419 -24.24 -4.54 28.92
CA GLY A 419 -25.54 -5.04 29.38
C GLY A 419 -26.70 -4.72 28.44
N PRO A 420 -27.91 -5.21 28.75
CA PRO A 420 -29.10 -4.93 27.94
C PRO A 420 -29.42 -3.43 27.90
N PRO A 421 -30.08 -2.94 26.84
CA PRO A 421 -30.39 -1.52 26.71
C PRO A 421 -31.45 -1.11 27.74
N ASN A 422 -31.18 -0.05 28.50
CA ASN A 422 -32.16 0.56 29.39
C ASN A 422 -33.26 1.31 28.58
N ALA A 423 -34.28 1.85 29.25
CA ALA A 423 -35.40 2.51 28.58
C ALA A 423 -34.99 3.69 27.68
N LYS A 424 -34.03 4.52 28.11
CA LYS A 424 -33.52 5.64 27.31
C LYS A 424 -32.75 5.16 26.09
N CYS A 425 -31.96 4.10 26.26
CA CYS A 425 -31.20 3.48 25.19
C CYS A 425 -32.15 2.88 24.14
N LYS A 426 -33.15 2.10 24.56
CA LYS A 426 -34.19 1.56 23.67
C LYS A 426 -34.91 2.64 22.86
N GLY A 427 -35.24 3.77 23.51
CA GLY A 427 -35.83 4.93 22.82
C GLY A 427 -34.90 5.51 21.75
N GLY A 428 -33.61 5.65 22.08
CA GLY A 428 -32.59 6.09 21.11
C GLY A 428 -32.42 5.12 19.96
N MET A 429 -32.37 3.82 20.24
CA MET A 429 -32.24 2.77 19.23
C MET A 429 -33.43 2.78 18.28
N GLY A 430 -34.66 2.90 18.82
CA GLY A 430 -35.87 3.02 18.03
C GLY A 430 -35.84 4.24 17.10
N TRP A 431 -35.42 5.41 17.61
CA TRP A 431 -35.29 6.62 16.79
C TRP A 431 -34.23 6.47 15.69
N VAL A 432 -33.05 5.94 16.01
CA VAL A 432 -31.99 5.68 15.02
C VAL A 432 -32.50 4.74 13.94
N ARG A 433 -33.18 3.65 14.29
CA ARG A 433 -33.71 2.67 13.34
C ARG A 433 -34.76 3.26 12.39
N HIS A 434 -35.78 3.92 12.92
CA HIS A 434 -36.97 4.30 12.15
C HIS A 434 -36.89 5.70 11.55
N THR A 435 -36.04 6.58 12.10
CA THR A 435 -35.91 7.97 11.65
C THR A 435 -34.49 8.30 11.23
N GLY A 436 -33.50 8.05 12.09
CA GLY A 436 -32.11 8.42 11.84
C GLY A 436 -31.53 7.79 10.57
N LEU A 437 -31.55 6.47 10.49
CA LEU A 437 -31.03 5.69 9.36
C LEU A 437 -31.81 5.93 8.05
N VAL A 438 -33.10 6.26 8.16
CA VAL A 438 -33.95 6.55 7.00
C VAL A 438 -33.67 7.95 6.44
N LYS A 439 -33.54 8.96 7.31
CA LYS A 439 -33.37 10.37 6.89
C LYS A 439 -31.91 10.79 6.69
N HIS A 440 -30.99 10.21 7.45
CA HIS A 440 -29.58 10.58 7.49
C HIS A 440 -28.65 9.35 7.51
N PRO A 441 -28.74 8.43 6.54
CA PRO A 441 -27.94 7.20 6.52
C PRO A 441 -26.43 7.46 6.59
N SER A 442 -25.95 8.54 5.98
CA SER A 442 -24.53 8.94 6.00
C SER A 442 -23.98 9.24 7.40
N TRP A 443 -24.82 9.63 8.37
CA TRP A 443 -24.36 9.93 9.74
C TRP A 443 -23.98 8.66 10.51
N TYR A 444 -24.61 7.53 10.16
CA TYR A 444 -24.62 6.30 10.94
C TYR A 444 -23.79 5.17 10.32
N VAL A 445 -23.06 5.45 9.25
CA VAL A 445 -22.16 4.49 8.60
C VAL A 445 -21.23 3.79 9.62
N PRO A 446 -21.09 2.45 9.57
CA PRO A 446 -21.54 1.53 8.51
C PRO A 446 -22.96 0.95 8.68
N LEU A 447 -23.78 1.48 9.58
CA LEU A 447 -25.13 0.96 9.83
C LEU A 447 -26.08 1.25 8.66
N THR A 448 -26.89 0.27 8.33
CA THR A 448 -28.01 0.37 7.38
C THR A 448 -29.33 0.24 8.14
N THR A 449 -30.47 0.41 7.46
CA THR A 449 -31.80 0.16 8.03
C THR A 449 -32.00 -1.28 8.52
N SER A 450 -31.16 -2.22 8.06
CA SER A 450 -31.12 -3.62 8.49
C SER A 450 -30.13 -3.91 9.63
N ALA A 451 -29.48 -2.90 10.21
CA ALA A 451 -28.56 -3.07 11.35
C ALA A 451 -29.22 -3.79 12.53
N SER A 452 -28.46 -4.60 13.28
CA SER A 452 -28.96 -5.28 14.46
C SER A 452 -29.19 -4.30 15.63
N ASP A 453 -29.98 -4.70 16.62
CA ASP A 453 -30.17 -3.89 17.82
C ASP A 453 -28.85 -3.72 18.60
N ASP A 454 -28.00 -4.74 18.62
CA ASP A 454 -26.67 -4.67 19.23
C ASP A 454 -25.78 -3.64 18.52
N ASP A 455 -25.80 -3.58 17.20
CA ASP A 455 -25.03 -2.59 16.43
C ASP A 455 -25.47 -1.16 16.73
N ILE A 456 -26.79 -0.92 16.80
CA ILE A 456 -27.35 0.40 17.11
C ILE A 456 -27.08 0.78 18.57
N GLN A 457 -27.21 -0.17 19.49
CA GLN A 457 -26.86 0.04 20.90
C GLN A 457 -25.38 0.37 21.06
N ARG A 458 -24.49 -0.37 20.39
CA ARG A 458 -23.05 -0.16 20.41
C ARG A 458 -22.69 1.21 19.86
N LEU A 459 -23.31 1.63 18.76
CA LEU A 459 -23.15 2.98 18.21
C LEU A 459 -23.52 4.07 19.24
N LEU A 460 -24.68 3.95 19.88
CA LEU A 460 -25.13 4.95 20.87
C LEU A 460 -24.20 4.99 22.09
N TYR A 461 -23.69 3.83 22.52
CA TYR A 461 -22.67 3.76 23.56
C TYR A 461 -21.37 4.47 23.15
N GLN A 462 -20.85 4.18 21.95
CA GLN A 462 -19.66 4.83 21.39
C GLN A 462 -19.82 6.35 21.31
N LEU A 463 -21.02 6.82 20.97
CA LEU A 463 -21.38 8.23 20.91
C LEU A 463 -21.65 8.86 22.29
N GLY A 464 -21.69 8.07 23.36
CA GLY A 464 -22.08 8.54 24.70
C GLY A 464 -23.51 9.06 24.77
N LYS A 465 -24.41 8.57 23.91
CA LYS A 465 -25.80 9.02 23.80
C LYS A 465 -26.75 8.04 24.48
N ASN A 466 -27.88 8.57 24.94
CA ASN A 466 -29.04 7.80 25.44
C ASN A 466 -28.74 6.83 26.60
N GLU A 467 -27.65 7.06 27.34
CA GLU A 467 -27.23 6.23 28.48
C GLU A 467 -27.12 4.74 28.12
N CYS A 468 -26.80 4.44 26.86
CA CYS A 468 -26.55 3.08 26.43
C CYS A 468 -25.30 2.53 27.13
N ARG A 469 -25.34 1.23 27.41
CA ARG A 469 -24.14 0.40 27.61
C ARG A 469 -23.81 -0.28 26.30
N ARG A 470 -22.60 -0.79 26.11
CA ARG A 470 -22.36 -1.67 24.97
C ARG A 470 -23.09 -3.01 25.14
N PRO A 471 -23.41 -3.70 24.04
CA PRO A 471 -23.76 -5.12 24.11
C PRO A 471 -22.64 -5.93 24.77
N CYS A 472 -23.01 -6.98 25.50
CA CYS A 472 -22.03 -7.93 26.05
C CYS A 472 -21.58 -8.89 24.95
N GLU A 473 -20.30 -9.25 24.95
CA GLU A 473 -19.79 -10.28 24.03
C GLU A 473 -20.28 -11.68 24.45
N ILE A 474 -20.21 -12.65 23.53
CA ILE A 474 -20.61 -14.02 23.82
C ILE A 474 -19.76 -14.57 24.98
N GLY A 475 -20.44 -14.97 26.06
CA GLY A 475 -19.79 -15.47 27.29
C GLY A 475 -19.41 -14.40 28.30
N GLU A 476 -19.74 -13.12 28.05
CA GLU A 476 -19.51 -12.02 29.00
C GLU A 476 -20.75 -11.73 29.87
N GLU A 477 -20.54 -11.56 31.19
CA GLU A 477 -21.62 -11.20 32.12
C GLU A 477 -21.93 -9.69 32.12
N PRO A 478 -23.22 -9.29 32.19
CA PRO A 478 -23.61 -7.88 32.29
C PRO A 478 -23.02 -7.19 33.51
N THR A 479 -22.54 -5.95 33.33
CA THR A 479 -21.93 -5.19 34.43
C THR A 479 -22.98 -4.77 35.46
N ILE A 480 -22.89 -5.25 36.70
CA ILE A 480 -23.83 -4.87 37.76
C ILE A 480 -23.42 -3.51 38.34
N VAL A 481 -24.22 -2.47 38.10
CA VAL A 481 -24.05 -1.18 38.77
C VAL A 481 -24.81 -1.22 40.09
N LYS A 482 -24.08 -1.37 41.21
CA LYS A 482 -24.66 -1.17 42.54
C LYS A 482 -25.08 0.31 42.67
N PRO A 483 -26.33 0.63 43.03
CA PRO A 483 -26.73 2.02 43.21
C PRO A 483 -25.88 2.67 44.30
N LYS A 484 -25.35 3.87 44.05
CA LYS A 484 -24.71 4.68 45.09
C LYS A 484 -25.75 4.91 46.20
N PRO A 485 -25.43 4.65 47.48
CA PRO A 485 -26.35 4.93 48.58
C PRO A 485 -26.68 6.43 48.57
N LYS A 486 -27.98 6.75 48.65
CA LYS A 486 -28.45 8.14 48.76
C LYS A 486 -27.84 8.75 50.03
N PRO A 487 -27.32 9.99 49.99
CA PRO A 487 -26.88 10.66 51.20
C PRO A 487 -28.09 10.80 52.13
N HIS A 488 -27.96 10.27 53.36
CA HIS A 488 -28.95 10.48 54.41
C HIS A 488 -29.04 11.99 54.69
N THR A 489 -30.17 12.59 54.35
CA THR A 489 -30.57 13.89 54.88
C THR A 489 -30.73 13.73 56.39
N ARG A 490 -29.74 14.21 57.16
CA ARG A 490 -29.94 14.47 58.58
C ARG A 490 -30.87 15.68 58.68
N TYR A 491 -32.12 15.43 59.05
CA TYR A 491 -32.97 16.48 59.60
C TYR A 491 -32.29 17.04 60.86
N ARG A 492 -32.10 18.36 60.88
CA ARG A 492 -31.77 19.13 62.08
C ARG A 492 -32.88 20.13 62.30
#